data_AF-A0A1G0X562-F1
#
_entry.id   AF-A0A1G0X562-F1
#
_cell.length_a   1.000
_cell.length_b   1.000
_cell.length_c   1.000
_cell.angle_alpha   90.00
_cell.angle_beta   90.00
_cell.angle_gamma   90.00
#
_symmetry.space_group_name_H-M   'P 1'
#
loop_
_entity.id
_entity.type
_entity.pdbx_description
1 polymer ?
#
loop_
_entity_poly.entity_id
_entity_poly.type
_entity_poly.pdbx_seq_one_letter_code
_entity_poly.pdbx_strand_id
1 'polypeptide(L)'
;MPKTKITTVSHGYDLDLMSSLPNGDPNQAKQGKIYLSGNGVYVVRDVAGIVHRGQLEFAINLEQLEQKINEPAFKAVILEKTSRAVGYTISNECFNVELNALAKAGFNNLDIDKLIFRRSSRGTVQTVLNSYNILLEKPYNLDRQQILRIASHDGGSKNIAAVQKFLPKLMNFGFNADQVIKIVGHDGGSNNIDVVQQFFPELKAFGFSADQVVKIAGHSGGSNNIAVMLAVFPRLRDFGFKADDAVRIACRTGGSHNLKAVHKNYERLRARGYDNKKIISIAASNCGTETINTIMSTDEVEESDFLYFVTTVSTPVASQNLSSASNTNINYSNRFMTARKKTSDDNTDEVEEDQHRDKRRSNGR
;
A
#
# COMPACT_ATOMS: atom_id res chain seq x y z
N MET A 1 24.20 -14.17 -8.16
CA MET A 1 23.86 -12.84 -7.58
C MET A 1 22.35 -12.70 -7.54
N PRO A 2 21.72 -12.47 -6.38
CA PRO A 2 20.29 -12.25 -6.35
C PRO A 2 20.01 -10.87 -6.92
N LYS A 3 19.18 -10.81 -7.98
CA LYS A 3 18.62 -9.56 -8.48
C LYS A 3 17.71 -9.01 -7.39
N THR A 4 18.18 -8.03 -6.64
CA THR A 4 17.40 -7.30 -5.65
C THR A 4 16.18 -6.72 -6.36
N LYS A 5 14.99 -7.23 -6.04
CA LYS A 5 13.72 -6.65 -6.48
C LYS A 5 13.64 -5.26 -5.86
N ILE A 6 13.97 -4.24 -6.65
CA ILE A 6 13.70 -2.84 -6.30
C ILE A 6 12.19 -2.72 -6.28
N THR A 7 11.62 -2.82 -5.08
CA THR A 7 10.19 -2.55 -4.87
C THR A 7 10.09 -1.03 -4.91
N THR A 8 9.81 -0.48 -6.08
CA THR A 8 9.59 0.95 -6.26
C THR A 8 8.33 1.35 -5.51
N VAL A 9 8.49 1.78 -4.26
CA VAL A 9 7.41 2.48 -3.55
C VAL A 9 7.43 3.93 -4.04
N SER A 10 6.26 4.31 -4.57
CA SER A 10 6.01 5.43 -5.46
C SER A 10 5.54 6.64 -4.66
N HIS A 11 6.30 7.74 -4.66
CA HIS A 11 5.89 8.96 -3.95
C HIS A 11 6.40 10.21 -4.67
N GLY A 12 5.46 11.07 -5.10
CA GLY A 12 5.72 12.46 -5.51
C GLY A 12 6.00 13.34 -4.30
N TYR A 13 6.68 14.48 -4.48
CA TYR A 13 7.07 15.41 -3.42
C TYR A 13 5.99 16.44 -3.10
N ASP A 14 5.16 16.20 -2.09
CA ASP A 14 4.30 17.26 -1.53
C ASP A 14 5.12 18.20 -0.65
N LEU A 15 4.79 19.49 -0.66
CA LEU A 15 5.35 20.46 0.29
C LEU A 15 4.60 20.36 1.61
N ASP A 16 5.33 20.34 2.72
CA ASP A 16 4.78 20.28 4.06
C ASP A 16 5.62 21.15 5.01
N LEU A 17 5.04 21.52 6.16
CA LEU A 17 5.76 22.31 7.15
C LEU A 17 6.73 21.42 7.93
N MET A 18 7.88 21.95 8.36
CA MET A 18 8.81 21.21 9.22
C MET A 18 8.16 20.71 10.52
N SER A 19 7.14 21.42 11.01
CA SER A 19 6.34 21.05 12.18
C SER A 19 5.51 19.77 11.98
N SER A 20 5.25 19.34 10.75
CA SER A 20 4.48 18.12 10.46
C SER A 20 5.34 16.85 10.33
N LEU A 21 6.65 16.96 10.55
CA LEU A 21 7.54 15.82 10.59
C LEU A 21 7.06 14.79 11.64
N PRO A 22 7.02 13.49 11.32
CA PRO A 22 6.70 12.46 12.29
C PRO A 22 7.66 12.55 13.49
N ASN A 23 7.10 12.76 14.69
CA ASN A 23 7.84 12.94 15.94
C ASN A 23 8.87 14.10 15.93
N GLY A 24 8.75 15.04 14.98
CA GLY A 24 9.74 16.11 14.80
C GLY A 24 11.13 15.62 14.33
N ASP A 25 11.27 14.35 13.94
CA ASP A 25 12.55 13.76 13.55
C ASP A 25 12.74 13.85 12.03
N PRO A 26 13.75 14.59 11.53
CA PRO A 26 14.09 14.63 10.11
C PRO A 26 14.40 13.25 9.53
N ASN A 27 14.89 12.30 10.34
CA ASN A 27 15.15 10.93 9.92
C ASN A 27 13.89 10.10 9.77
N GLN A 28 12.71 10.65 10.07
CA GLN A 28 11.40 10.06 9.80
C GLN A 28 10.66 10.79 8.67
N ALA A 29 11.31 11.73 7.98
CA ALA A 29 10.74 12.38 6.80
C ALA A 29 10.18 11.34 5.84
N LYS A 30 8.89 11.46 5.48
CA LYS A 30 8.27 10.55 4.53
C LYS A 30 8.85 10.76 3.13
N GLN A 31 9.10 9.68 2.41
CA GLN A 31 9.47 9.74 1.00
C GLN A 31 8.34 10.45 0.22
N GLY A 32 8.71 11.34 -0.71
CA GLY A 32 7.73 12.17 -1.41
C GLY A 32 7.11 13.28 -0.55
N LYS A 33 7.81 13.73 0.49
CA LYS A 33 7.51 15.01 1.13
C LYS A 33 8.76 15.85 1.25
N ILE A 34 8.62 17.14 1.02
CA ILE A 34 9.62 18.16 1.32
C ILE A 34 9.10 18.94 2.51
N TYR A 35 9.77 18.81 3.64
CA TYR A 35 9.43 19.53 4.86
C TYR A 35 10.22 20.84 4.87
N LEU A 36 9.54 21.97 5.01
CA LEU A 36 10.12 23.30 4.93
C LEU A 36 9.81 24.11 6.19
N SER A 37 10.81 24.85 6.67
CA SER A 37 10.69 25.74 7.82
C SER A 37 10.73 27.21 7.38
N GLY A 38 10.21 28.11 8.22
CA GLY A 38 10.18 29.55 7.89
C GLY A 38 11.57 30.14 7.63
N ASN A 39 12.59 29.68 8.36
CA ASN A 39 13.97 30.10 8.11
C ASN A 39 14.62 29.45 6.87
N GLY A 40 13.87 28.74 6.03
CA GLY A 40 14.36 28.21 4.75
C GLY A 40 15.09 26.87 4.84
N VAL A 41 15.16 26.23 6.01
CA VAL A 41 15.70 24.86 6.12
C VAL A 41 14.69 23.89 5.52
N TYR A 42 15.17 22.99 4.66
CA TYR A 42 14.37 21.91 4.11
C TYR A 42 14.93 20.52 4.45
N VAL A 43 14.02 19.55 4.54
CA VAL A 43 14.32 18.12 4.70
C VAL A 43 13.54 17.35 3.65
N VAL A 44 14.23 16.45 2.96
CA VAL A 44 13.62 15.60 1.93
C VAL A 44 14.27 14.23 1.94
N ARG A 45 13.48 13.15 1.79
CA ARG A 45 14.01 11.78 1.67
C ARG A 45 13.97 11.33 0.21
N ASP A 46 15.11 10.84 -0.28
CA ASP A 46 15.21 10.25 -1.62
C ASP A 46 14.67 8.81 -1.69
N VAL A 47 14.76 8.22 -2.89
CA VAL A 47 14.31 6.85 -3.16
C VAL A 47 15.23 5.76 -2.62
N ALA A 48 16.47 6.09 -2.29
CA ALA A 48 17.39 5.18 -1.61
C ALA A 48 17.15 5.18 -0.10
N GLY A 49 16.25 6.03 0.40
CA GLY A 49 15.92 6.18 1.81
C GLY A 49 16.82 7.18 2.54
N ILE A 50 17.71 7.87 1.81
CA ILE A 50 18.65 8.83 2.36
C ILE A 50 17.93 10.15 2.60
N VAL A 51 18.15 10.74 3.77
CA VAL A 51 17.60 12.04 4.14
C VAL A 51 18.59 13.12 3.76
N HIS A 52 18.14 14.02 2.89
CA HIS A 52 18.85 15.21 2.47
C HIS A 52 18.33 16.41 3.25
N ARG A 53 19.25 17.27 3.67
CA ARG A 53 18.95 18.52 4.36
C ARG A 53 19.64 19.64 3.63
N GLY A 54 19.00 20.78 3.54
CA GLY A 54 19.62 21.95 2.95
C GLY A 54 18.94 23.24 3.38
N GLN A 55 19.46 24.32 2.83
CA GLN A 55 19.04 25.68 3.14
C GLN A 55 18.65 26.38 1.84
N LEU A 56 17.51 27.06 1.85
CA LEU A 56 17.11 27.97 0.79
C LEU A 56 17.62 29.38 1.11
N GLU A 57 17.95 30.12 0.06
CA GLU A 57 18.52 31.48 0.14
C GLU A 57 17.44 32.54 0.41
N PHE A 58 16.43 32.22 1.23
CA PHE A 58 15.41 33.17 1.67
C PHE A 58 14.91 32.82 3.08
N ALA A 59 14.52 33.84 3.83
CA ALA A 59 13.85 33.71 5.12
C ALA A 59 12.41 34.23 4.99
N ILE A 60 11.43 33.42 5.38
CA ILE A 60 10.00 33.74 5.35
C ILE A 60 9.42 33.45 6.73
N ASN A 61 8.68 34.36 7.35
CA ASN A 61 8.03 34.03 8.63
C ASN A 61 7.07 32.84 8.44
N LEU A 62 7.00 31.91 9.41
CA LEU A 62 6.12 30.73 9.42
C LEU A 62 4.67 31.05 9.00
N GLU A 63 4.09 32.15 9.50
CA GLU A 63 2.72 32.57 9.17
C GLU A 63 2.55 32.91 7.67
N GLN A 64 3.59 33.49 7.05
CA GLN A 64 3.63 33.74 5.61
C GLN A 64 3.98 32.48 4.82
N LEU A 65 4.76 31.56 5.40
CA LEU A 65 5.13 30.31 4.75
C LEU A 65 3.89 29.45 4.49
N GLU A 66 2.97 29.36 5.44
CA GLU A 66 1.71 28.63 5.29
C GLU A 66 0.86 29.14 4.11
N GLN A 67 0.88 30.45 3.87
CA GLN A 67 0.18 31.06 2.73
C GLN A 67 0.96 30.84 1.43
N LYS A 68 2.29 31.02 1.47
CA LYS A 68 3.18 30.93 0.30
C LYS A 68 3.42 29.52 -0.19
N ILE A 69 3.27 28.50 0.65
CA ILE A 69 3.50 27.11 0.27
C ILE A 69 2.61 26.70 -0.91
N ASN A 70 1.47 27.38 -1.11
CA ASN A 70 0.54 27.15 -2.22
C ASN A 70 0.81 28.01 -3.47
N GLU A 71 1.71 28.99 -3.40
CA GLU A 71 2.02 29.88 -4.52
C GLU A 71 2.87 29.17 -5.59
N PRO A 72 2.43 29.12 -6.87
CA PRO A 72 3.16 28.43 -7.93
C PRO A 72 4.63 28.83 -8.07
N ALA A 73 4.93 30.13 -8.05
CA ALA A 73 6.29 30.65 -8.18
C ALA A 73 7.18 30.21 -7.02
N PHE A 74 6.62 30.18 -5.80
CA PHE A 74 7.32 29.69 -4.63
C PHE A 74 7.64 28.20 -4.77
N LYS A 75 6.64 27.37 -5.10
CA LYS A 75 6.83 25.92 -5.27
C LYS A 75 7.87 25.58 -6.33
N ALA A 76 7.89 26.30 -7.45
CA ALA A 76 8.84 26.10 -8.53
C ALA A 76 10.29 26.26 -8.05
N VAL A 77 10.56 27.29 -7.23
CA VAL A 77 11.88 27.56 -6.66
C VAL A 77 12.28 26.47 -5.65
N ILE A 78 11.36 26.04 -4.78
CA ILE A 78 11.64 24.93 -3.83
C ILE A 78 12.05 23.69 -4.61
N LEU A 79 11.21 23.28 -5.56
CA LEU A 79 11.41 22.06 -6.32
C LEU A 79 12.74 22.06 -7.06
N GLU A 80 13.12 23.17 -7.70
CA GLU A 80 14.39 23.26 -8.44
C GLU A 80 15.62 23.04 -7.54
N LYS A 81 15.56 23.48 -6.28
CA LYS A 81 16.65 23.33 -5.31
C LYS A 81 16.61 21.94 -4.67
N THR A 82 15.44 21.48 -4.24
CA THR A 82 15.30 20.20 -3.54
C THR A 82 15.48 19.03 -4.48
N SER A 83 14.97 19.10 -5.72
CA SER A 83 15.07 18.01 -6.70
C SER A 83 16.54 17.70 -7.02
N ARG A 84 17.39 18.72 -7.16
CA ARG A 84 18.85 18.55 -7.35
C ARG A 84 19.48 17.75 -6.21
N ALA A 85 19.08 17.99 -4.97
CA ALA A 85 19.60 17.27 -3.80
C ALA A 85 19.20 15.78 -3.81
N VAL A 86 17.99 15.46 -4.27
CA VAL A 86 17.48 14.07 -4.34
C VAL A 86 17.76 13.35 -5.66
N GLY A 87 18.58 13.94 -6.54
CA GLY A 87 18.95 13.35 -7.84
C GLY A 87 17.84 13.38 -8.90
N TYR A 88 16.83 14.24 -8.74
CA TYR A 88 15.78 14.48 -9.73
C TYR A 88 15.97 15.86 -10.38
N THR A 89 15.87 15.95 -11.70
CA THR A 89 16.01 17.23 -12.40
C THR A 89 14.66 17.66 -12.95
N ILE A 90 13.90 18.44 -12.18
CA ILE A 90 12.81 19.27 -12.73
C ILE A 90 13.36 20.70 -12.78
N SER A 91 13.60 21.23 -13.97
CA SER A 91 13.95 22.65 -14.10
C SER A 91 12.72 23.52 -13.82
N ASN A 92 12.94 24.69 -13.23
CA ASN A 92 11.91 25.70 -12.99
C ASN A 92 11.18 26.07 -14.31
N GLU A 93 11.91 26.18 -15.41
CA GLU A 93 11.34 26.37 -16.75
C GLU A 93 10.34 25.27 -17.13
N CYS A 94 10.71 24.00 -16.94
CA CYS A 94 9.81 22.90 -17.27
C CYS A 94 8.57 22.87 -16.37
N PHE A 95 8.73 23.16 -15.08
CA PHE A 95 7.62 23.29 -14.14
C PHE A 95 6.63 24.35 -14.63
N ASN A 96 7.11 25.54 -14.99
CA ASN A 96 6.26 26.63 -15.47
C ASN A 96 5.59 26.32 -16.80
N VAL A 97 6.26 25.63 -17.72
CA VAL A 97 5.67 25.19 -19.00
C VAL A 97 4.49 24.24 -18.75
N GLU A 98 4.68 23.22 -17.92
CA GLU A 98 3.65 22.23 -17.58
C GLU A 98 2.47 22.86 -16.83
N LEU A 99 2.77 23.73 -15.85
CA LEU A 99 1.78 24.47 -15.08
C LEU A 99 0.91 25.34 -15.99
N ASN A 100 1.54 26.13 -16.87
CA ASN A 100 0.83 26.99 -17.80
C ASN A 100 -0.02 26.19 -18.80
N ALA A 101 0.48 25.04 -19.27
CA ALA A 101 -0.26 24.18 -20.18
C ALA A 101 -1.50 23.58 -19.51
N LEU A 102 -1.39 23.10 -18.28
CA LEU A 102 -2.53 22.57 -17.51
C LEU A 102 -3.52 23.68 -17.13
N ALA A 103 -3.05 24.85 -16.73
CA ALA A 103 -3.90 26.00 -16.45
C ALA A 103 -4.71 26.41 -17.69
N LYS A 104 -4.09 26.44 -18.87
CA LYS A 104 -4.77 26.67 -20.16
C LYS A 104 -5.79 25.59 -20.50
N ALA A 105 -5.55 24.35 -20.10
CA ALA A 105 -6.50 23.24 -20.22
C ALA A 105 -7.62 23.28 -19.14
N GLY A 106 -7.63 24.30 -18.27
CA GLY A 106 -8.69 24.55 -17.30
C GLY A 106 -8.53 23.81 -15.96
N PHE A 107 -7.36 23.24 -15.67
CA PHE A 107 -7.06 22.65 -14.36
C PHE A 107 -6.81 23.75 -13.33
N ASN A 108 -7.32 23.56 -12.11
CA ASN A 108 -7.02 24.45 -10.99
C ASN A 108 -5.66 24.09 -10.36
N ASN A 109 -5.12 24.97 -9.50
CA ASN A 109 -3.83 24.77 -8.87
C ASN A 109 -3.75 23.47 -8.05
N LEU A 110 -4.81 23.10 -7.33
CA LEU A 110 -4.85 21.88 -6.52
C LEU A 110 -4.72 20.62 -7.39
N ASP A 111 -5.36 20.61 -8.56
CA ASP A 111 -5.31 19.49 -9.50
C ASP A 111 -3.97 19.43 -10.23
N ILE A 112 -3.40 20.60 -10.56
CA ILE A 112 -2.03 20.72 -11.10
C ILE A 112 -1.02 20.16 -10.10
N ASP A 113 -1.18 20.46 -8.81
CA ASP A 113 -0.30 19.97 -7.76
C ASP A 113 -0.28 18.44 -7.69
N LYS A 114 -1.43 17.78 -7.84
CA LYS A 114 -1.49 16.31 -7.84
C LYS A 114 -0.70 15.67 -8.99
N LEU A 115 -0.55 16.37 -10.11
CA LEU A 115 0.12 15.88 -11.33
C LEU A 115 1.61 16.24 -11.38
N ILE A 116 1.97 17.49 -11.08
CA ILE A 116 3.33 18.01 -11.31
C ILE A 116 4.32 17.54 -10.25
N PHE A 117 3.88 17.33 -9.01
CA PHE A 117 4.78 17.01 -7.91
C PHE A 117 5.20 15.52 -7.89
N ARG A 118 4.77 14.70 -8.85
CA ARG A 118 5.06 13.26 -8.94
C ARG A 118 6.35 12.96 -9.72
N ARG A 119 7.03 11.84 -9.38
CA ARG A 119 8.34 11.42 -9.95
C ARG A 119 8.33 11.27 -11.49
N SER A 120 7.16 11.11 -12.09
CA SER A 120 6.92 10.96 -13.53
C SER A 120 6.04 12.07 -14.12
N SER A 121 6.12 13.29 -13.57
CA SER A 121 5.23 14.41 -13.90
C SER A 121 5.25 14.76 -15.38
N ARG A 122 6.40 15.04 -16.01
CA ARG A 122 6.45 15.46 -17.42
C ARG A 122 5.72 14.51 -18.37
N GLY A 123 6.04 13.23 -18.30
CA GLY A 123 5.40 12.22 -19.15
C GLY A 123 3.90 12.09 -18.88
N THR A 124 3.51 12.16 -17.60
CA THR A 124 2.10 12.08 -17.18
C THR A 124 1.32 13.32 -17.59
N VAL A 125 1.84 14.52 -17.34
CA VAL A 125 1.26 15.80 -17.72
C VAL A 125 1.08 15.86 -19.23
N GLN A 126 2.10 15.50 -20.01
CA GLN A 126 1.98 15.48 -21.46
C GLN A 126 0.91 14.48 -21.93
N THR A 127 0.88 13.27 -21.33
CA THR A 127 -0.16 12.28 -21.66
C THR A 127 -1.55 12.79 -21.31
N VAL A 128 -1.73 13.43 -20.14
CA VAL A 128 -3.00 14.05 -19.73
C VAL A 128 -3.40 15.12 -20.73
N LEU A 129 -2.53 16.08 -21.05
CA LEU A 129 -2.83 17.14 -22.01
C LEU A 129 -3.21 16.59 -23.39
N ASN A 130 -2.46 15.60 -23.89
CA ASN A 130 -2.73 14.98 -25.18
C ASN A 130 -4.04 14.16 -25.20
N SER A 131 -4.40 13.57 -24.06
CA SER A 131 -5.53 12.66 -23.95
C SER A 131 -6.79 13.30 -23.40
N TYR A 132 -6.71 14.53 -22.85
CA TYR A 132 -7.77 15.12 -22.04
C TYR A 132 -9.10 15.17 -22.79
N ASN A 133 -9.12 15.82 -23.96
CA ASN A 133 -10.34 15.94 -24.77
C ASN A 133 -10.85 14.56 -25.25
N ILE A 134 -9.94 13.66 -25.62
CA ILE A 134 -10.30 12.30 -26.05
C ILE A 134 -11.01 11.54 -24.92
N LEU A 135 -10.53 11.69 -23.68
CA LEU A 135 -11.10 11.00 -22.52
C LEU A 135 -12.45 11.58 -22.07
N LEU A 136 -12.73 12.85 -22.36
CA LEU A 136 -14.04 13.46 -22.10
C LEU A 136 -15.13 12.94 -23.06
N GLU A 137 -14.73 12.52 -24.26
CA GLU A 137 -15.64 12.09 -25.31
C GLU A 137 -15.96 10.59 -25.27
N LYS A 138 -16.96 10.17 -26.05
CA LYS A 138 -17.27 8.76 -26.25
C LYS A 138 -16.09 8.03 -26.93
N PRO A 139 -15.82 6.77 -26.56
CA PRO A 139 -16.59 5.93 -25.64
C PRO A 139 -16.23 6.09 -24.16
N TYR A 140 -15.27 6.95 -23.81
CA TYR A 140 -14.70 7.02 -22.46
C TYR A 140 -15.61 7.77 -21.49
N ASN A 141 -16.14 8.94 -21.89
CA ASN A 141 -17.01 9.81 -21.08
C ASN A 141 -16.49 10.02 -19.65
N LEU A 142 -15.18 10.22 -19.49
CA LEU A 142 -14.58 10.45 -18.19
C LEU A 142 -14.74 11.91 -17.79
N ASP A 143 -14.96 12.15 -16.50
CA ASP A 143 -14.85 13.49 -15.95
C ASP A 143 -13.40 13.84 -15.59
N ARG A 144 -13.15 15.12 -15.32
CA ARG A 144 -11.83 15.63 -14.95
C ARG A 144 -11.29 14.94 -13.69
N GLN A 145 -12.13 14.68 -12.69
CA GLN A 145 -11.71 14.08 -11.42
C GLN A 145 -11.32 12.60 -11.62
N GLN A 146 -12.00 11.88 -12.50
CA GLN A 146 -11.65 10.53 -12.91
C GLN A 146 -10.31 10.51 -13.65
N ILE A 147 -10.09 11.43 -14.60
CA ILE A 147 -8.79 11.58 -15.30
C ILE A 147 -7.66 11.86 -14.32
N LEU A 148 -7.87 12.78 -13.37
CA LEU A 148 -6.91 13.09 -12.32
C LEU A 148 -6.65 11.89 -11.43
N ARG A 149 -7.69 11.16 -11.02
CA ARG A 149 -7.54 9.93 -10.24
C ARG A 149 -6.71 8.87 -10.96
N ILE A 150 -6.84 8.74 -12.28
CA ILE A 150 -6.05 7.79 -13.08
C ILE A 150 -4.58 8.24 -13.17
N ALA A 151 -4.37 9.54 -13.40
CA ALA A 151 -3.07 10.13 -13.68
C ALA A 151 -2.23 10.43 -12.42
N SER A 152 -2.85 10.64 -11.25
CA SER A 152 -2.16 11.06 -10.01
C SER A 152 -1.46 9.91 -9.27
N HIS A 153 -0.80 9.04 -10.02
CA HIS A 153 -0.08 7.85 -9.56
C HIS A 153 1.27 7.75 -10.27
N ASP A 154 2.24 7.06 -9.68
CA ASP A 154 3.46 6.79 -10.44
C ASP A 154 3.16 5.83 -11.59
N GLY A 155 3.55 6.24 -12.80
CA GLY A 155 3.10 5.59 -14.03
C GLY A 155 1.72 6.06 -14.51
N GLY A 156 1.23 7.22 -14.06
CA GLY A 156 -0.02 7.84 -14.50
C GLY A 156 -0.18 7.89 -16.03
N SER A 157 0.89 8.16 -16.78
CA SER A 157 0.89 8.05 -18.25
C SER A 157 0.52 6.65 -18.76
N LYS A 158 1.05 5.59 -18.13
CA LYS A 158 0.71 4.20 -18.45
C LYS A 158 -0.73 3.87 -18.06
N ASN A 159 -1.19 4.39 -16.93
CA ASN A 159 -2.57 4.22 -16.47
C ASN A 159 -3.56 4.84 -17.48
N ILE A 160 -3.31 6.08 -17.93
CA ILE A 160 -4.12 6.74 -18.97
C ILE A 160 -4.11 5.94 -20.28
N ALA A 161 -2.94 5.52 -20.74
CA ALA A 161 -2.82 4.70 -21.96
C ALA A 161 -3.56 3.35 -21.82
N ALA A 162 -3.54 2.74 -20.64
CA ALA A 162 -4.26 1.50 -20.37
C ALA A 162 -5.77 1.69 -20.36
N VAL A 163 -6.28 2.80 -19.80
CA VAL A 163 -7.71 3.16 -19.87
C VAL A 163 -8.14 3.31 -21.32
N GLN A 164 -7.39 4.05 -22.14
CA GLN A 164 -7.69 4.17 -23.56
C GLN A 164 -7.73 2.81 -24.27
N LYS A 165 -6.76 1.93 -23.97
CA LYS A 165 -6.65 0.61 -24.59
C LYS A 165 -7.77 -0.36 -24.16
N PHE A 166 -8.19 -0.32 -22.90
CA PHE A 166 -8.97 -1.40 -22.30
C PHE A 166 -10.39 -1.02 -21.87
N LEU A 167 -10.67 0.25 -21.54
CA LEU A 167 -12.01 0.67 -21.13
C LEU A 167 -13.08 0.28 -22.16
N PRO A 168 -12.93 0.56 -23.48
CA PRO A 168 -13.94 0.18 -24.46
C PRO A 168 -14.11 -1.33 -24.58
N LYS A 169 -13.04 -2.11 -24.38
CA LYS A 169 -13.07 -3.57 -24.44
C LYS A 169 -13.79 -4.18 -23.24
N LEU A 170 -13.53 -3.65 -22.04
CA LEU A 170 -14.16 -4.12 -20.80
C LEU A 170 -15.64 -3.75 -20.75
N MET A 171 -16.07 -2.66 -21.39
CA MET A 171 -17.51 -2.36 -21.55
C MET A 171 -18.27 -3.47 -22.28
N ASN A 172 -17.65 -4.12 -23.28
CA ASN A 172 -18.24 -5.28 -23.95
C ASN A 172 -18.36 -6.52 -23.03
N PHE A 173 -17.64 -6.53 -21.91
CA PHE A 173 -17.71 -7.55 -20.88
C PHE A 173 -18.64 -7.20 -19.71
N GLY A 174 -19.38 -6.08 -19.81
CA GLY A 174 -20.33 -5.63 -18.79
C GLY A 174 -19.70 -4.82 -17.66
N PHE A 175 -18.45 -4.36 -17.82
CA PHE A 175 -17.87 -3.39 -16.90
C PHE A 175 -18.37 -1.98 -17.25
N ASN A 176 -18.53 -1.13 -16.23
CA ASN A 176 -18.75 0.30 -16.42
C ASN A 176 -17.45 1.12 -16.25
N ALA A 177 -17.49 2.41 -16.61
CA ALA A 177 -16.33 3.29 -16.52
C ALA A 177 -15.78 3.38 -15.09
N ASP A 178 -16.65 3.53 -14.08
CA ASP A 178 -16.24 3.65 -12.67
C ASP A 178 -15.51 2.41 -12.15
N GLN A 179 -15.95 1.22 -12.55
CA GLN A 179 -15.30 -0.05 -12.25
C GLN A 179 -13.90 -0.11 -12.88
N VAL A 180 -13.77 0.34 -14.13
CA VAL A 180 -12.48 0.42 -14.84
C VAL A 180 -11.55 1.41 -14.15
N ILE A 181 -12.05 2.60 -13.79
CA ILE A 181 -11.29 3.61 -13.04
C ILE A 181 -10.86 3.05 -11.68
N LYS A 182 -11.71 2.28 -10.99
CA LYS A 182 -11.36 1.66 -9.72
C LYS A 182 -10.24 0.62 -9.86
N ILE A 183 -10.13 -0.08 -10.99
CA ILE A 183 -9.03 -1.01 -11.25
C ILE A 183 -7.72 -0.27 -11.54
N VAL A 184 -7.78 0.86 -12.26
CA VAL A 184 -6.59 1.57 -12.78
C VAL A 184 -6.13 2.72 -11.87
N GLY A 185 -6.99 3.30 -11.05
CA GLY A 185 -6.73 4.50 -10.23
C GLY A 185 -5.87 4.22 -9.00
N HIS A 186 -4.76 3.52 -9.19
CA HIS A 186 -3.77 3.13 -8.20
C HIS A 186 -2.39 2.98 -8.86
N ASP A 187 -1.34 2.93 -8.04
CA ASP A 187 0.00 2.59 -8.51
C ASP A 187 0.01 1.18 -9.13
N GLY A 188 0.54 1.07 -10.35
CA GLY A 188 0.53 -0.17 -11.12
C GLY A 188 -0.85 -0.55 -11.69
N GLY A 189 -1.82 0.36 -11.68
CA GLY A 189 -3.18 0.12 -12.20
C GLY A 189 -3.21 -0.34 -13.66
N SER A 190 -2.26 0.11 -14.49
CA SER A 190 -2.06 -0.39 -15.86
C SER A 190 -1.86 -1.91 -15.93
N ASN A 191 -1.17 -2.49 -14.94
CA ASN A 191 -0.95 -3.94 -14.86
C ASN A 191 -2.22 -4.66 -14.36
N ASN A 192 -2.97 -4.03 -13.44
CA ASN A 192 -4.21 -4.60 -12.94
C ASN A 192 -5.22 -4.79 -14.07
N ILE A 193 -5.46 -3.75 -14.87
CA ILE A 193 -6.44 -3.79 -15.95
C ILE A 193 -6.02 -4.71 -17.11
N ASP A 194 -4.72 -4.80 -17.42
CA ASP A 194 -4.20 -5.71 -18.44
C ASP A 194 -4.53 -7.17 -18.08
N VAL A 195 -4.23 -7.57 -16.83
CA VAL A 195 -4.55 -8.91 -16.32
C VAL A 195 -6.07 -9.14 -16.23
N VAL A 196 -6.84 -8.16 -15.75
CA VAL A 196 -8.32 -8.28 -15.72
C VAL A 196 -8.86 -8.51 -17.13
N GLN A 197 -8.45 -7.71 -18.12
CA GLN A 197 -8.94 -7.85 -19.48
C GLN A 197 -8.53 -9.20 -20.09
N GLN A 198 -7.29 -9.62 -19.87
CA GLN A 198 -6.78 -10.90 -20.38
C GLN A 198 -7.54 -12.10 -19.82
N PHE A 199 -7.82 -12.11 -18.51
CA PHE A 199 -8.33 -13.30 -17.83
C PHE A 199 -9.80 -13.23 -17.40
N PHE A 200 -10.53 -12.14 -17.72
CA PHE A 200 -11.95 -12.06 -17.39
C PHE A 200 -12.79 -13.21 -17.94
N PRO A 201 -12.59 -13.72 -19.17
CA PRO A 201 -13.35 -14.88 -19.66
C PRO A 201 -13.17 -16.13 -18.78
N GLU A 202 -11.96 -16.38 -18.28
CA GLU A 202 -11.66 -17.52 -17.40
C GLU A 202 -12.27 -17.32 -16.01
N LEU A 203 -12.15 -16.13 -15.43
CA LEU A 203 -12.81 -15.77 -14.18
C LEU A 203 -14.33 -15.94 -14.27
N LYS A 204 -14.93 -15.57 -15.40
CA LYS A 204 -16.37 -15.74 -15.64
C LYS A 204 -16.75 -17.23 -15.71
N ALA A 205 -15.92 -18.08 -16.32
CA ALA A 205 -16.12 -19.53 -16.32
C ALA A 205 -16.03 -20.15 -14.91
N PHE A 206 -15.26 -19.54 -14.02
CA PHE A 206 -15.22 -19.87 -12.59
C PHE A 206 -16.36 -19.26 -11.77
N GLY A 207 -17.27 -18.51 -12.39
CA GLY A 207 -18.45 -17.93 -11.74
C GLY A 207 -18.21 -16.57 -11.08
N PHE A 208 -17.08 -15.91 -11.36
CA PHE A 208 -16.84 -14.54 -10.88
C PHE A 208 -17.56 -13.51 -11.75
N SER A 209 -18.25 -12.58 -11.08
CA SER A 209 -18.87 -11.40 -11.68
C SER A 209 -17.87 -10.24 -11.87
N ALA A 210 -18.19 -9.28 -12.73
CA ALA A 210 -17.39 -8.07 -12.92
C ALA A 210 -17.15 -7.33 -11.58
N ASP A 211 -18.18 -7.22 -10.74
CA ASP A 211 -18.04 -6.58 -9.41
C ASP A 211 -17.09 -7.32 -8.47
N GLN A 212 -17.09 -8.65 -8.49
CA GLN A 212 -16.14 -9.44 -7.71
C GLN A 212 -14.70 -9.27 -8.23
N VAL A 213 -14.52 -9.22 -9.55
CA VAL A 213 -13.21 -8.95 -10.15
C VAL A 213 -12.71 -7.56 -9.79
N VAL A 214 -13.57 -6.55 -9.78
CA VAL A 214 -13.25 -5.18 -9.31
C VAL A 214 -12.87 -5.18 -7.83
N LYS A 215 -13.51 -6.00 -6.98
CA LYS A 215 -13.10 -6.15 -5.56
C LYS A 215 -11.71 -6.76 -5.41
N ILE A 216 -11.32 -7.68 -6.29
CA ILE A 216 -10.00 -8.36 -6.24
C ILE A 216 -8.89 -7.48 -6.83
N ALA A 217 -9.18 -6.72 -7.89
CA ALA A 217 -8.19 -5.98 -8.66
C ALA A 217 -8.15 -4.48 -8.37
N GLY A 218 -9.16 -3.93 -7.69
CA GLY A 218 -9.36 -2.49 -7.45
C GLY A 218 -8.51 -1.89 -6.34
N HIS A 219 -7.23 -2.27 -6.28
CA HIS A 219 -6.23 -1.73 -5.37
C HIS A 219 -4.82 -2.09 -5.86
N SER A 220 -3.79 -1.50 -5.25
CA SER A 220 -2.39 -1.85 -5.54
C SER A 220 -2.14 -3.35 -5.36
N GLY A 221 -1.41 -3.95 -6.31
CA GLY A 221 -1.14 -5.40 -6.32
C GLY A 221 -2.30 -6.28 -6.79
N GLY A 222 -3.42 -5.69 -7.25
CA GLY A 222 -4.58 -6.42 -7.77
C GLY A 222 -4.26 -7.43 -8.88
N SER A 223 -3.30 -7.12 -9.76
CA SER A 223 -2.80 -8.04 -10.79
C SER A 223 -2.28 -9.36 -10.22
N ASN A 224 -1.53 -9.30 -9.11
CA ASN A 224 -1.06 -10.50 -8.41
C ASN A 224 -2.22 -11.28 -7.79
N ASN A 225 -3.24 -10.59 -7.28
CA ASN A 225 -4.40 -11.23 -6.69
C ASN A 225 -5.20 -12.00 -7.74
N ILE A 226 -5.40 -11.42 -8.94
CA ILE A 226 -6.06 -12.13 -10.06
C ILE A 226 -5.23 -13.33 -10.51
N ALA A 227 -3.93 -13.16 -10.72
CA ALA A 227 -3.06 -14.27 -11.16
C ALA A 227 -3.07 -15.44 -10.17
N VAL A 228 -3.02 -15.16 -8.86
CA VAL A 228 -3.09 -16.20 -7.84
C VAL A 228 -4.49 -16.79 -7.74
N MET A 229 -5.54 -15.98 -7.84
CA MET A 229 -6.93 -16.46 -7.83
C MET A 229 -7.13 -17.54 -8.89
N LEU A 230 -6.72 -17.28 -10.13
CA LEU A 230 -6.81 -18.25 -11.23
C LEU A 230 -6.04 -19.54 -10.94
N ALA A 231 -4.83 -19.40 -10.39
CA ALA A 231 -3.98 -20.55 -10.09
C ALA A 231 -4.53 -21.45 -8.96
N VAL A 232 -5.16 -20.86 -7.93
CA VAL A 232 -5.56 -21.62 -6.72
C VAL A 232 -7.06 -21.91 -6.64
N PHE A 233 -7.91 -21.10 -7.27
CA PHE A 233 -9.36 -21.22 -7.11
C PHE A 233 -9.93 -22.57 -7.55
N PRO A 234 -9.47 -23.21 -8.64
CA PRO A 234 -9.93 -24.56 -8.99
C PRO A 234 -9.79 -25.54 -7.82
N ARG A 235 -8.65 -25.49 -7.11
CA ARG A 235 -8.41 -26.34 -5.96
C ARG A 235 -9.18 -25.90 -4.71
N LEU A 236 -9.31 -24.60 -4.46
CA LEU A 236 -10.15 -24.10 -3.37
C LEU A 236 -11.62 -24.50 -3.56
N ARG A 237 -12.10 -24.58 -4.80
CA ARG A 237 -13.44 -25.07 -5.12
C ARG A 237 -13.61 -26.54 -4.77
N ASP A 238 -12.60 -27.38 -5.03
CA ASP A 238 -12.60 -28.79 -4.59
C ASP A 238 -12.65 -28.90 -3.06
N PHE A 239 -12.06 -27.93 -2.35
CA PHE A 239 -12.12 -27.80 -0.90
C PHE A 239 -13.46 -27.23 -0.38
N GLY A 240 -14.42 -26.94 -1.27
CA GLY A 240 -15.75 -26.43 -0.94
C GLY A 240 -15.83 -24.92 -0.72
N PHE A 241 -14.82 -24.14 -1.13
CA PHE A 241 -14.90 -22.68 -1.12
C PHE A 241 -15.72 -22.18 -2.31
N LYS A 242 -16.55 -21.17 -2.08
CA LYS A 242 -17.31 -20.47 -3.12
C LYS A 242 -16.51 -19.29 -3.66
N ALA A 243 -16.94 -18.76 -4.82
CA ALA A 243 -16.35 -17.55 -5.40
C ALA A 243 -16.33 -16.37 -4.41
N ASP A 244 -17.42 -16.16 -3.66
CA ASP A 244 -17.48 -15.11 -2.63
C ASP A 244 -16.50 -15.30 -1.48
N ASP A 245 -16.22 -16.55 -1.09
CA ASP A 245 -15.24 -16.85 -0.04
C ASP A 245 -13.82 -16.49 -0.52
N ALA A 246 -13.50 -16.86 -1.76
CA ALA A 246 -12.22 -16.50 -2.37
C ALA A 246 -12.08 -14.99 -2.54
N VAL A 247 -13.13 -14.28 -2.95
CA VAL A 247 -13.15 -12.81 -3.03
C VAL A 247 -12.87 -12.19 -1.66
N ARG A 248 -13.50 -12.69 -0.59
CA ARG A 248 -13.26 -12.19 0.79
C ARG A 248 -11.80 -12.31 1.23
N ILE A 249 -11.12 -13.39 0.84
CA ILE A 249 -9.71 -13.61 1.16
C ILE A 249 -8.80 -12.69 0.32
N ALA A 250 -9.20 -12.40 -0.92
CA ALA A 250 -8.36 -11.74 -1.91
C ALA A 250 -8.58 -10.24 -2.09
N CYS A 251 -9.67 -9.65 -1.59
CA CYS A 251 -10.08 -8.26 -1.90
C CYS A 251 -9.28 -7.16 -1.19
N ARG A 252 -8.07 -7.46 -0.73
CA ARG A 252 -7.18 -6.55 0.00
C ARG A 252 -5.76 -6.61 -0.56
N THR A 253 -4.99 -5.57 -0.29
CA THR A 253 -3.53 -5.59 -0.49
C THR A 253 -2.94 -6.79 0.25
N GLY A 254 -2.16 -7.61 -0.44
CA GLY A 254 -1.61 -8.84 0.12
C GLY A 254 -2.52 -10.08 0.00
N GLY A 255 -3.75 -9.95 -0.50
CA GLY A 255 -4.71 -11.06 -0.65
C GLY A 255 -4.19 -12.26 -1.45
N SER A 256 -3.28 -12.05 -2.41
CA SER A 256 -2.54 -13.12 -3.10
C SER A 256 -1.70 -14.00 -2.16
N HIS A 257 -1.13 -13.45 -1.09
CA HIS A 257 -0.44 -14.24 -0.07
C HIS A 257 -1.45 -15.03 0.76
N ASN A 258 -2.57 -14.42 1.14
CA ASN A 258 -3.61 -15.08 1.93
C ASN A 258 -4.20 -16.28 1.17
N LEU A 259 -4.52 -16.11 -0.12
CA LEU A 259 -4.96 -17.21 -0.99
C LEU A 259 -3.93 -18.34 -1.07
N LYS A 260 -2.64 -18.02 -1.25
CA LYS A 260 -1.55 -19.02 -1.24
C LYS A 260 -1.43 -19.73 0.10
N ALA A 261 -1.57 -19.00 1.21
CA ALA A 261 -1.45 -19.55 2.56
C ALA A 261 -2.58 -20.55 2.85
N VAL A 262 -3.82 -20.20 2.48
CA VAL A 262 -4.97 -21.11 2.59
C VAL A 262 -4.75 -22.34 1.72
N HIS A 263 -4.43 -22.15 0.44
CA HIS A 263 -4.21 -23.27 -0.49
C HIS A 263 -3.11 -24.22 -0.02
N LYS A 264 -1.96 -23.67 0.44
CA LYS A 264 -0.81 -24.46 0.89
C LYS A 264 -1.08 -25.25 2.19
N ASN A 265 -1.85 -24.66 3.11
CA ASN A 265 -2.02 -25.22 4.46
C ASN A 265 -3.40 -25.84 4.71
N TYR A 266 -4.28 -25.90 3.71
CA TYR A 266 -5.68 -26.32 3.87
C TYR A 266 -5.82 -27.67 4.60
N GLU A 267 -5.16 -28.72 4.12
CA GLU A 267 -5.27 -30.06 4.73
C GLU A 267 -4.79 -30.08 6.18
N ARG A 268 -3.74 -29.32 6.49
CA ARG A 268 -3.22 -29.20 7.87
C ARG A 268 -4.15 -28.41 8.78
N LEU A 269 -4.82 -27.38 8.25
CA LEU A 269 -5.85 -26.64 8.97
C LEU A 269 -7.06 -27.54 9.25
N ARG A 270 -7.50 -28.32 8.26
CA ARG A 270 -8.58 -29.31 8.42
C ARG A 270 -8.24 -30.38 9.46
N ALA A 271 -7.02 -30.90 9.44
CA ALA A 271 -6.54 -31.89 10.42
C ALA A 271 -6.52 -31.35 11.85
N ARG A 272 -6.34 -30.04 12.03
CA ARG A 272 -6.43 -29.33 13.31
C ARG A 272 -7.85 -28.88 13.68
N GLY A 273 -8.88 -29.34 12.97
CA GLY A 273 -10.29 -29.05 13.29
C GLY A 273 -10.81 -27.69 12.81
N TYR A 274 -10.04 -26.96 11.98
CA TYR A 274 -10.53 -25.69 11.42
C TYR A 274 -11.49 -25.97 10.26
N ASP A 275 -12.73 -25.50 10.37
CA ASP A 275 -13.68 -25.56 9.28
C ASP A 275 -13.46 -24.42 8.26
N ASN A 276 -14.13 -24.48 7.11
CA ASN A 276 -13.94 -23.47 6.06
C ASN A 276 -14.33 -22.06 6.55
N LYS A 277 -15.33 -21.94 7.42
CA LYS A 277 -15.75 -20.64 7.97
C LYS A 277 -14.63 -20.01 8.81
N LYS A 278 -14.01 -20.78 9.70
CA LYS A 278 -12.86 -20.35 10.52
C LYS A 278 -11.64 -20.02 9.64
N ILE A 279 -11.37 -20.84 8.62
CA ILE A 279 -10.26 -20.56 7.68
C ILE A 279 -10.49 -19.23 6.95
N ILE A 280 -11.71 -18.98 6.45
CA ILE A 280 -12.06 -17.73 5.77
C ILE A 280 -11.91 -16.54 6.72
N SER A 281 -12.41 -16.63 7.96
CA SER A 281 -12.33 -15.50 8.90
C SER A 281 -10.88 -15.12 9.24
N ILE A 282 -9.99 -16.11 9.37
CA ILE A 282 -8.55 -15.88 9.61
C ILE A 282 -7.90 -15.28 8.37
N ALA A 283 -8.13 -15.88 7.19
CA ALA A 283 -7.48 -15.50 5.95
C ALA A 283 -7.97 -14.16 5.39
N ALA A 284 -9.21 -13.74 5.68
CA ALA A 284 -9.79 -12.48 5.23
C ALA A 284 -9.37 -11.26 6.09
N SER A 285 -8.17 -11.31 6.67
CA SER A 285 -7.57 -10.24 7.47
C SER A 285 -6.28 -9.71 6.82
N ASN A 286 -5.83 -8.52 7.24
CA ASN A 286 -4.58 -7.91 6.73
C ASN A 286 -3.32 -8.74 7.06
N CYS A 287 -3.40 -9.66 8.04
CA CYS A 287 -2.31 -10.52 8.49
C CYS A 287 -2.67 -12.01 8.38
N GLY A 288 -3.56 -12.37 7.44
CA GLY A 288 -4.10 -13.72 7.33
C GLY A 288 -3.01 -14.76 7.04
N THR A 289 -2.03 -14.40 6.21
CA THR A 289 -0.88 -15.28 5.92
C THR A 289 -0.04 -15.56 7.17
N GLU A 290 0.31 -14.53 7.93
CA GLU A 290 1.11 -14.61 9.15
C GLU A 290 0.39 -15.42 10.24
N THR A 291 -0.92 -15.19 10.36
CA THR A 291 -1.77 -15.92 11.32
C THR A 291 -1.81 -17.40 10.97
N ILE A 292 -2.05 -17.76 9.71
CA ILE A 292 -2.01 -19.16 9.26
C ILE A 292 -0.64 -19.78 9.52
N ASN A 293 0.46 -19.08 9.19
CA ASN A 293 1.81 -19.60 9.44
C ASN A 293 2.07 -19.81 10.93
N THR A 294 1.58 -18.92 11.79
CA THR A 294 1.70 -19.06 13.25
C THR A 294 0.97 -20.31 13.75
N ILE A 295 -0.29 -20.52 13.34
CA ILE A 295 -1.08 -21.73 13.66
C ILE A 295 -0.36 -23.00 13.20
N MET A 296 0.37 -22.95 12.08
CA MET A 296 1.14 -24.09 11.60
C MET A 296 2.43 -24.35 12.38
N SER A 297 2.97 -23.34 13.06
CA SER A 297 4.20 -23.41 13.85
C SER A 297 3.97 -23.67 15.34
N THR A 298 2.73 -23.65 15.81
CA THR A 298 2.35 -23.95 17.20
C THR A 298 1.72 -25.34 17.31
N ASP A 299 2.10 -26.08 18.37
CA ASP A 299 1.60 -27.45 18.62
C ASP A 299 0.22 -27.46 19.31
N GLU A 300 -0.11 -26.40 20.07
CA GLU A 300 -1.42 -26.20 20.72
C GLU A 300 -1.89 -24.77 20.44
N VAL A 301 -3.15 -24.60 20.02
CA VAL A 301 -3.81 -23.30 19.87
C VAL A 301 -5.08 -23.33 20.69
N GLU A 302 -5.07 -22.62 21.82
CA GLU A 302 -6.24 -22.44 22.67
C GLU A 302 -7.28 -21.57 21.97
N GLU A 303 -8.58 -21.83 22.18
CA GLU A 303 -9.67 -21.08 21.54
C GLU A 303 -9.66 -19.58 21.92
N SER A 304 -8.98 -19.21 23.02
CA SER A 304 -8.74 -17.83 23.44
C SER A 304 -7.80 -17.05 22.52
N ASP A 305 -6.84 -17.71 21.85
CA ASP A 305 -5.94 -17.04 20.90
C ASP A 305 -6.73 -16.55 19.67
N PHE A 306 -7.78 -17.30 19.29
CA PHE A 306 -8.65 -16.96 18.17
C PHE A 306 -9.41 -15.64 18.40
N LEU A 307 -9.93 -15.40 19.61
CA LEU A 307 -10.62 -14.15 19.92
C LEU A 307 -9.64 -12.98 19.84
N TYR A 308 -8.43 -13.12 20.39
CA TYR A 308 -7.41 -12.07 20.33
C TYR A 308 -7.02 -11.70 18.89
N PHE A 309 -6.84 -12.68 17.99
CA PHE A 309 -6.53 -12.39 16.59
C PHE A 309 -7.68 -11.78 15.79
N VAL A 310 -8.94 -11.98 16.21
CA VAL A 310 -10.13 -11.46 15.50
C VAL A 310 -10.62 -10.11 16.07
N THR A 311 -10.61 -9.92 17.39
CA THR A 311 -11.17 -8.73 18.05
C THR A 311 -10.22 -7.54 18.05
N THR A 312 -8.91 -7.76 18.20
CA THR A 312 -7.93 -6.66 18.30
C THR A 312 -7.65 -5.95 16.95
N VAL A 313 -8.12 -6.52 15.84
CA VAL A 313 -7.96 -5.99 14.47
C VAL A 313 -9.28 -5.66 13.77
N SER A 314 -10.42 -5.86 14.46
CA SER A 314 -11.76 -5.53 13.94
C SER A 314 -12.32 -4.18 14.44
N THR A 315 -11.58 -3.40 15.22
CA THR A 315 -12.00 -2.02 15.51
C THR A 315 -11.93 -1.19 14.22
N PRO A 316 -13.04 -0.59 13.76
CA PRO A 316 -12.97 0.37 12.68
C PRO A 316 -12.22 1.58 13.24
N VAL A 317 -11.07 1.92 12.67
CA VAL A 317 -10.57 3.28 12.80
C VAL A 317 -11.62 4.15 12.11
N ALA A 318 -12.49 4.75 12.92
CA ALA A 318 -13.45 5.73 12.48
C ALA A 318 -12.72 6.76 11.62
N SER A 319 -13.29 7.01 10.44
CA SER A 319 -12.99 8.08 9.49
C SER A 319 -11.99 9.12 10.00
N GLN A 320 -10.70 8.86 9.83
CA GLN A 320 -9.68 9.88 9.78
C GLN A 320 -8.92 9.71 8.46
N ASN A 321 -8.91 10.80 7.70
CA ASN A 321 -8.26 10.95 6.41
C ASN A 321 -6.93 10.18 6.31
N LEU A 322 -6.96 9.01 5.67
CA LEU A 322 -5.77 8.24 5.34
C LEU A 322 -5.16 8.77 4.04
N SER A 323 -4.57 9.96 4.11
CA SER A 323 -3.48 10.33 3.22
C SER A 323 -2.18 9.78 3.82
N SER A 324 -1.52 8.86 3.12
CA SER A 324 -0.16 8.38 3.44
C SER A 324 0.04 7.76 4.84
N ALA A 325 -0.65 6.65 5.15
CA ALA A 325 -0.17 5.79 6.24
C ALA A 325 0.97 4.92 5.74
N SER A 326 2.17 5.28 6.19
CA SER A 326 3.39 4.49 6.16
C SER A 326 3.10 3.03 6.53
N ASN A 327 3.85 2.11 5.90
CA ASN A 327 4.05 0.75 6.38
C ASN A 327 4.55 0.78 7.84
N THR A 328 3.67 0.90 8.82
CA THR A 328 3.91 0.35 10.14
C THR A 328 3.63 -1.14 10.02
N ASN A 329 4.64 -1.85 9.55
CA ASN A 329 4.88 -3.23 9.91
C ASN A 329 5.00 -3.25 11.43
N ILE A 330 3.86 -3.28 12.13
CA ILE A 330 3.88 -3.53 13.57
C ILE A 330 4.35 -4.97 13.69
N ASN A 331 5.57 -5.11 14.18
CA ASN A 331 6.30 -6.35 14.36
C ASN A 331 5.60 -7.18 15.45
N TYR A 332 4.44 -7.76 15.15
CA TYR A 332 3.61 -8.50 16.12
C TYR A 332 4.22 -9.84 16.52
N SER A 333 5.16 -10.38 15.74
CA SER A 333 5.95 -11.57 16.14
C SER A 333 6.76 -11.37 17.43
N ASN A 334 7.18 -10.15 17.76
CA ASN A 334 8.01 -9.91 18.95
C ASN A 334 7.21 -9.77 20.26
N ARG A 335 5.89 -9.54 20.20
CA ARG A 335 5.07 -9.38 21.41
C ARG A 335 4.58 -10.71 21.99
N PHE A 336 4.42 -11.74 21.15
CA PHE A 336 4.07 -13.10 21.61
C PHE A 336 5.28 -13.85 22.22
N MET A 337 6.49 -13.65 21.68
CA MET A 337 7.71 -14.26 22.24
C MET A 337 8.12 -13.68 23.61
N THR A 338 7.74 -12.43 23.90
CA THR A 338 8.07 -11.79 25.20
C THR A 338 7.04 -12.10 26.29
N ALA A 339 5.78 -12.39 25.93
CA ALA A 339 4.76 -12.80 26.90
C ALA A 339 5.02 -14.22 27.45
N ARG A 340 5.46 -15.16 26.59
CA ARG A 340 5.73 -16.55 27.01
C ARG A 340 7.00 -16.72 27.86
N LYS A 341 7.92 -15.75 27.82
CA LYS A 341 9.12 -15.74 28.67
C LYS A 341 8.87 -15.16 30.07
N LYS A 342 7.70 -14.55 30.30
CA LYS A 342 7.29 -14.02 31.61
C LYS A 342 6.39 -14.97 32.41
N THR A 343 5.92 -16.06 31.81
CA THR A 343 5.02 -17.02 32.48
C THR A 343 5.71 -18.33 32.86
N SER A 344 7.03 -18.42 32.78
CA SER A 344 7.81 -19.60 33.19
C SER A 344 8.71 -19.37 34.42
N ASP A 345 8.77 -18.16 34.97
CA ASP A 345 9.68 -17.79 36.06
C ASP A 345 8.92 -17.27 37.29
N ASP A 346 7.86 -17.96 37.70
CA ASP A 346 7.26 -17.79 39.03
C ASP A 346 6.69 -19.14 39.49
N ASN A 347 7.53 -19.90 40.17
CA ASN A 347 7.15 -20.98 41.08
C ASN A 347 8.26 -21.08 42.13
N THR A 348 8.25 -20.13 43.07
CA THR A 348 8.82 -20.31 44.40
C THR A 348 7.66 -20.34 45.37
N ASP A 349 7.42 -21.51 45.96
CA ASP A 349 6.90 -21.71 47.31
C ASP A 349 7.39 -23.11 47.70
N GLU A 350 8.48 -23.17 48.47
CA GLU A 350 8.44 -23.40 49.92
C GLU A 350 7.89 -24.78 50.30
N VAL A 351 8.81 -25.71 50.53
CA VAL A 351 8.63 -26.75 51.55
C VAL A 351 9.96 -26.86 52.31
N GLU A 352 10.00 -26.23 53.49
CA GLU A 352 10.94 -26.60 54.55
C GLU A 352 10.55 -27.98 55.09
N GLU A 353 11.48 -28.93 55.12
CA GLU A 353 11.68 -29.70 56.34
C GLU A 353 13.11 -30.26 56.44
N ASP A 354 13.61 -30.12 57.65
CA ASP A 354 14.96 -30.24 58.15
C ASP A 354 15.41 -31.71 58.30
N GLN A 355 16.67 -32.02 58.02
CA GLN A 355 17.50 -32.90 58.86
C GLN A 355 18.94 -33.08 58.31
N HIS A 356 19.86 -32.42 59.02
CA HIS A 356 21.13 -32.94 59.53
C HIS A 356 22.06 -33.85 58.67
N ARG A 357 23.21 -33.23 58.34
CA ARG A 357 24.57 -33.57 58.81
C ARG A 357 25.45 -34.50 57.95
N ASP A 358 26.64 -33.95 57.71
CA ASP A 358 27.97 -34.59 57.62
C ASP A 358 28.53 -35.08 56.25
N LYS A 359 29.42 -34.22 55.74
CA LYS A 359 30.86 -34.48 55.47
C LYS A 359 31.34 -35.18 54.19
N ARG A 360 32.41 -34.54 53.66
CA ARG A 360 33.57 -35.05 52.88
C ARG A 360 33.28 -35.28 51.39
N ARG A 361 33.90 -34.56 50.45
CA ARG A 361 35.33 -34.37 50.04
C ARG A 361 35.49 -34.98 48.63
N SER A 362 36.32 -34.29 47.84
CA SER A 362 37.16 -34.76 46.72
C SER A 362 36.55 -34.99 45.33
N ASN A 363 36.99 -34.13 44.40
CA ASN A 363 37.72 -34.40 43.16
C ASN A 363 37.31 -35.60 42.27
N GLY A 364 37.19 -35.31 40.98
CA GLY A 364 37.94 -36.06 39.98
C GLY A 364 37.28 -36.25 38.62
N ARG A 365 37.83 -35.52 37.64
CA ARG A 365 37.84 -35.77 36.18
C ARG A 365 36.56 -35.70 35.37
#